data_AF-A0A1N6M0A1-F1
#
_entry.id   AF-A0A1N6M0A1-F1
#
_cell.length_a   1.000
_cell.length_b   1.000
_cell.length_c   1.000
_cell.angle_alpha   90.00
_cell.angle_beta   90.00
_cell.angle_gamma   90.00
#
_symmetry.space_group_name_H-M   'P 1'
#
loop_
_entity.id
_entity.type
_entity.pdbx_description
1 polymer ?
#
loop_
_entity_poly.entity_id
_entity_poly.type
_entity_poly.pdbx_seq_one_letter_code
_entity_poly.pdbx_strand_id
1 'polypeptide(L)'
;MSRIGFIVYWLGCIVVFAYLLNHDWQQFYDSFSLICTFVPALCALFLRKNESIDKKCLRFIKVNWISAGLTTVYGIILSMSYIPFDPEGLVVGFSVAILPIFYAFSATLVLAPFMTEKH
;
A
#
# COMPACT_ATOMS: atom_id res chain seq x y z
N MET A 1 24.34 -0.35 3.50
CA MET A 1 23.82 -1.73 3.33
C MET A 1 24.71 -2.47 2.34
N SER A 2 25.12 -3.71 2.61
CA SER A 2 25.91 -4.50 1.65
C SER A 2 25.02 -4.94 0.46
N ARG A 3 25.60 -5.10 -0.74
CA ARG A 3 24.85 -5.56 -1.94
C ARG A 3 24.16 -6.90 -1.69
N ILE A 4 24.80 -7.79 -0.93
CA ILE A 4 24.26 -9.09 -0.55
C ILE A 4 23.03 -8.92 0.35
N GLY A 5 23.10 -8.06 1.36
CA GLY A 5 21.96 -7.79 2.25
C GLY A 5 20.75 -7.23 1.49
N PHE A 6 20.98 -6.38 0.48
CA PHE A 6 19.91 -5.87 -0.39
C PHE A 6 19.25 -7.00 -1.20
N ILE A 7 20.04 -7.89 -1.79
CA ILE A 7 19.50 -9.04 -2.56
C ILE A 7 18.69 -9.97 -1.65
N VAL A 8 19.22 -10.32 -0.48
CA VAL A 8 18.53 -11.19 0.49
C VAL A 8 17.20 -10.57 0.93
N TYR A 9 17.17 -9.25 1.19
CA TYR A 9 15.95 -8.52 1.53
C TYR A 9 14.88 -8.65 0.44
N TRP A 10 15.25 -8.38 -0.82
CA TRP A 10 14.33 -8.47 -1.95
C TRP A 10 13.82 -9.89 -2.18
N LEU A 11 14.69 -10.89 -2.05
CA LEU A 11 14.28 -12.30 -2.12
C LEU A 11 13.26 -12.64 -1.02
N GLY A 12 13.48 -12.15 0.21
CA GLY A 12 12.52 -12.30 1.31
C GLY A 12 11.16 -11.68 0.97
N CYS A 13 11.14 -10.45 0.43
CA CYS A 13 9.91 -9.80 -0.01
C CYS A 13 9.18 -10.60 -1.10
N ILE A 14 9.93 -11.08 -2.10
CA ILE A 14 9.39 -11.90 -3.20
C ILE A 14 8.75 -13.17 -2.65
N VAL A 15 9.40 -13.86 -1.72
CA VAL A 15 8.87 -15.09 -1.10
C VAL A 15 7.54 -14.80 -0.38
N VAL A 16 7.46 -13.72 0.40
CA VAL A 16 6.23 -13.33 1.11
C VAL A 16 5.12 -13.00 0.11
N PHE A 17 5.38 -12.18 -0.91
CA PHE A 17 4.36 -11.85 -1.91
C PHE A 17 3.94 -13.07 -2.73
N ALA A 18 4.87 -13.94 -3.12
CA ALA A 18 4.55 -15.16 -3.84
C ALA A 18 3.66 -16.08 -3.00
N TYR A 19 3.91 -16.19 -1.69
CA TYR A 19 3.06 -16.96 -0.78
C TYR A 19 1.65 -16.37 -0.70
N LEU A 20 1.52 -15.06 -0.53
CA LEU A 20 0.23 -14.38 -0.44
C LEU A 20 -0.57 -14.46 -1.76
N LEU A 21 0.09 -14.32 -2.91
CA LEU A 21 -0.55 -14.35 -4.22
C LEU A 21 -0.98 -15.77 -4.66
N ASN A 22 -0.31 -16.82 -4.18
CA ASN A 22 -0.68 -18.21 -4.50
C ASN A 22 -1.95 -18.68 -3.79
N HIS A 23 -2.37 -18.00 -2.72
CA HIS A 23 -3.59 -18.40 -2.01
C HIS A 23 -4.87 -17.92 -2.69
N ASP A 24 -4.94 -16.64 -3.08
CA ASP A 24 -6.03 -16.08 -3.91
C ASP A 24 -5.71 -14.62 -4.26
N TRP A 25 -4.86 -14.39 -5.26
CA TRP A 25 -4.41 -13.03 -5.63
C TRP A 25 -5.56 -12.04 -5.90
N GLN A 26 -6.71 -12.53 -6.36
CA GLN A 26 -7.89 -11.72 -6.66
C GLN A 26 -8.48 -11.04 -5.42
N GLN A 27 -8.35 -11.67 -4.23
CA GLN A 27 -8.81 -11.06 -2.97
C GLN A 27 -7.99 -9.82 -2.60
N PHE A 28 -6.76 -9.71 -3.12
CA PHE A 28 -5.87 -8.59 -2.89
C PHE A 28 -5.97 -7.51 -3.99
N TYR A 29 -6.92 -7.62 -4.92
CA TYR A 29 -7.06 -6.68 -6.03
C TYR A 29 -8.39 -5.92 -5.95
N ASP A 30 -8.31 -4.62 -5.70
CA ASP A 30 -9.39 -3.67 -5.95
C ASP A 30 -8.84 -2.43 -6.68
N SER A 31 -9.37 -2.17 -7.88
CA SER A 31 -8.88 -1.09 -8.74
C SER A 31 -9.11 0.30 -8.15
N PHE A 32 -10.24 0.51 -7.46
CA PHE A 32 -10.53 1.78 -6.80
C PHE A 32 -9.53 2.04 -5.68
N SER A 33 -9.33 1.06 -4.79
CA SER A 33 -8.34 1.12 -3.71
C SER A 33 -6.93 1.35 -4.23
N LEU A 34 -6.52 0.69 -5.32
CA LEU A 34 -5.21 0.90 -5.95
C LEU A 34 -5.05 2.34 -6.45
N ILE A 35 -6.03 2.85 -7.20
CA ILE A 35 -5.99 4.20 -7.77
C ILE A 35 -5.92 5.24 -6.65
N CYS A 36 -6.84 5.17 -5.68
CA CYS A 36 -6.93 6.13 -4.59
C CYS A 36 -5.68 6.10 -3.69
N THR A 37 -5.02 4.96 -3.55
CA THR A 37 -3.79 4.82 -2.76
C THR A 37 -2.55 5.30 -3.51
N PHE A 38 -2.37 4.88 -4.77
CA PHE A 38 -1.11 5.10 -5.49
C PHE A 38 -1.07 6.38 -6.32
N VAL A 39 -2.17 6.82 -6.93
CA VAL A 39 -2.14 8.00 -7.81
C VAL A 39 -1.67 9.26 -7.08
N PRO A 40 -2.18 9.60 -5.88
CA PRO A 40 -1.68 10.76 -5.14
C PRO A 40 -0.20 10.64 -4.78
N ALA A 41 0.25 9.43 -4.41
CA ALA A 41 1.64 9.16 -4.06
C ALA A 41 2.58 9.30 -5.27
N LEU A 42 2.17 8.81 -6.44
CA LEU A 42 2.90 8.96 -7.70
C LEU A 42 2.97 10.44 -8.11
N CYS A 43 1.86 11.18 -8.02
CA CYS A 43 1.84 12.62 -8.28
C CYS A 43 2.81 13.39 -7.35
N ALA A 44 2.91 12.97 -6.08
CA ALA A 44 3.80 13.61 -5.11
C ALA A 44 5.30 13.51 -5.48
N LEU A 45 5.70 12.52 -6.27
CA LEU A 45 7.08 12.37 -6.76
C LEU A 45 7.50 13.51 -7.70
N PHE A 46 6.54 14.16 -8.37
CA PHE A 46 6.80 15.23 -9.34
C PHE A 46 6.81 16.63 -8.74
N LEU A 47 6.47 16.79 -7.45
CA LEU A 47 6.41 18.10 -6.78
C LEU A 47 7.76 18.83 -6.74
N ARG A 48 8.88 18.09 -6.73
CA ARG A 48 10.23 18.68 -6.66
C ARG A 48 11.21 17.90 -7.53
N LYS A 49 11.81 18.57 -8.51
CA LYS A 49 12.69 17.94 -9.51
C LYS A 49 14.04 17.48 -8.92
N ASN A 50 14.69 18.32 -8.11
CA ASN A 50 16.09 18.14 -7.68
C ASN A 50 16.26 17.50 -6.29
N GLU A 51 15.37 16.59 -5.91
CA GLU A 51 15.51 15.86 -4.63
C GLU A 51 16.17 14.50 -4.77
N SER A 52 16.88 14.11 -3.70
CA SER A 52 17.45 12.76 -3.57
C SER A 52 16.38 11.68 -3.59
N ILE A 53 16.76 10.48 -4.03
CA ILE A 53 15.87 9.31 -4.12
C ILE A 53 15.25 9.00 -2.76
N ASP A 54 16.04 9.02 -1.69
CA ASP A 54 15.59 8.84 -0.30
C ASP A 54 14.41 9.76 0.07
N LYS A 55 14.55 11.08 -0.19
CA LYS A 55 13.47 12.05 0.08
C LYS A 55 12.23 11.82 -0.78
N LYS A 56 12.41 11.37 -2.02
CA LYS A 56 11.30 11.01 -2.92
C LYS A 56 10.55 9.78 -2.41
N CYS A 57 11.27 8.73 -2.02
CA CYS A 57 10.71 7.52 -1.41
C CYS A 57 9.96 7.83 -0.12
N LEU A 58 10.57 8.62 0.78
CA LEU A 58 9.93 9.03 2.05
C LEU A 58 8.62 9.80 1.80
N ARG A 59 8.62 10.74 0.84
CA ARG A 59 7.41 11.47 0.48
C ARG A 59 6.35 10.55 -0.10
N PHE A 60 6.73 9.69 -1.03
CA PHE A 60 5.84 8.73 -1.65
C PHE A 60 5.15 7.88 -0.59
N ILE A 61 5.92 7.27 0.31
CA ILE A 61 5.40 6.44 1.41
C ILE A 61 4.46 7.27 2.29
N LYS A 62 4.86 8.48 2.70
CA LYS A 62 4.01 9.36 3.52
C LYS A 62 2.67 9.64 2.87
N VAL A 63 2.67 10.04 1.59
CA VAL A 63 1.43 10.33 0.86
C VAL A 63 0.61 9.06 0.64
N ASN A 64 1.27 7.94 0.32
CA ASN A 64 0.64 6.64 0.13
C ASN A 64 -0.10 6.19 1.41
N TRP A 65 0.52 6.31 2.59
CA TRP A 65 -0.13 6.00 3.87
C TRP A 65 -1.32 6.91 4.19
N ILE A 66 -1.21 8.22 3.91
CA ILE A 66 -2.33 9.15 4.11
C ILE A 66 -3.50 8.78 3.19
N SER A 67 -3.20 8.55 1.91
CA SER A 67 -4.18 8.11 0.91
C SER A 67 -4.83 6.78 1.27
N ALA A 68 -4.03 5.81 1.73
CA ALA A 68 -4.52 4.51 2.19
C ALA A 68 -5.46 4.65 3.38
N GLY A 69 -5.09 5.44 4.39
CA GLY A 69 -5.92 5.70 5.55
C GLY A 69 -7.26 6.35 5.19
N LEU A 70 -7.24 7.38 4.33
CA LEU A 70 -8.46 8.04 3.86
C LEU A 70 -9.36 7.09 3.07
N THR A 71 -8.79 6.32 2.16
CA THR A 71 -9.54 5.34 1.34
C THR A 71 -10.14 4.24 2.20
N THR A 72 -9.42 3.79 3.24
CA THR A 72 -9.90 2.81 4.22
C THR A 72 -11.09 3.34 4.99
N VAL A 73 -10.98 4.56 5.54
CA VAL A 73 -12.09 5.22 6.26
C VAL A 73 -13.31 5.38 5.36
N TYR A 74 -13.10 5.78 4.11
CA TYR A 74 -14.18 5.88 3.13
C TYR A 74 -14.85 4.52 2.87
N GLY A 75 -14.07 3.45 2.68
CA GLY A 75 -14.60 2.09 2.49
C GLY A 75 -15.39 1.56 3.68
N ILE A 76 -14.94 1.85 4.90
CA ILE A 76 -15.67 1.54 6.14
C ILE A 76 -17.01 2.28 6.18
N ILE A 77 -17.03 3.59 5.91
CA ILE A 77 -18.27 4.38 5.87
C ILE A 77 -19.24 3.83 4.82
N LEU A 78 -18.74 3.52 3.62
CA LEU A 78 -19.55 2.98 2.53
C LEU A 78 -20.16 1.62 2.92
N SER A 79 -19.37 0.74 3.51
CA SER A 79 -19.82 -0.58 3.98
C SER A 79 -20.94 -0.43 5.04
N MET A 80 -20.77 0.48 6.00
CA MET A 80 -21.75 0.75 7.05
C MET A 80 -23.03 1.46 6.55
N SER A 81 -23.00 2.05 5.36
CA SER A 81 -24.14 2.78 4.79
C SER A 81 -25.12 1.87 4.03
N TYR A 82 -24.83 0.57 3.91
CA TYR A 82 -25.65 -0.36 3.15
C TYR A 82 -26.93 -0.76 3.93
N ILE A 83 -28.10 -0.58 3.29
CA ILE A 83 -29.43 -0.96 3.81
C ILE A 83 -30.14 -1.79 2.73
N PRO A 84 -30.74 -2.96 3.03
CA PRO A 84 -30.85 -3.60 4.35
C PRO A 84 -29.51 -4.14 4.87
N PHE A 85 -29.43 -4.33 6.19
CA PHE A 85 -28.24 -4.86 6.85
C PHE A 85 -28.01 -6.31 6.40
N ASP A 86 -26.95 -6.53 5.63
CA ASP A 86 -26.48 -7.83 5.16
C ASP A 86 -25.12 -8.15 5.80
N PRO A 87 -25.05 -9.09 6.77
CA PRO A 87 -23.81 -9.45 7.45
C PRO A 87 -22.70 -9.94 6.50
N GLU A 88 -23.06 -10.68 5.44
CA GLU A 88 -22.07 -11.21 4.49
C GLU A 88 -21.49 -10.07 3.64
N GLY A 89 -22.35 -9.17 3.15
CA GLY A 89 -21.94 -7.96 2.46
C GLY A 89 -21.02 -7.05 3.29
N LEU A 90 -21.23 -6.98 4.61
CA LEU A 90 -20.36 -6.21 5.50
C LEU A 90 -18.98 -6.83 5.66
N VAL A 91 -18.88 -8.15 5.79
CA VAL A 91 -17.59 -8.84 5.86
C VAL A 91 -16.79 -8.56 4.59
N VAL A 92 -17.41 -8.72 3.41
CA VAL A 92 -16.77 -8.43 2.13
C VAL A 92 -16.38 -6.95 2.04
N GLY A 93 -17.28 -6.04 2.41
CA GLY A 93 -17.01 -4.60 2.40
C GLY A 93 -15.80 -4.21 3.26
N PHE A 94 -15.70 -4.76 4.47
CA PHE A 94 -14.54 -4.52 5.34
C PHE A 94 -13.25 -5.17 4.83
N SER A 95 -13.33 -6.37 4.24
CA SER A 95 -12.18 -7.02 3.60
C SER A 95 -11.62 -6.19 2.45
N VAL A 96 -12.49 -5.53 1.67
CA VAL A 96 -12.05 -4.59 0.61
C VAL A 96 -11.53 -3.28 1.21
N ALA A 97 -12.20 -2.74 2.23
CA ALA A 97 -11.82 -1.47 2.85
C ALA A 97 -10.41 -1.46 3.45
N ILE A 98 -9.87 -2.62 3.85
CA ILE A 98 -8.50 -2.71 4.40
C ILE A 98 -7.40 -2.87 3.33
N LEU A 99 -7.74 -3.17 2.07
CA LEU A 99 -6.77 -3.31 0.98
C LEU A 99 -5.86 -2.10 0.77
N PRO A 100 -6.33 -0.84 0.87
CA PRO A 100 -5.44 0.33 0.79
C PRO A 100 -4.27 0.27 1.80
N ILE A 101 -4.53 -0.20 3.04
CA ILE A 101 -3.50 -0.38 4.07
C ILE A 101 -2.50 -1.46 3.65
N PHE A 102 -2.99 -2.57 3.12
CA PHE A 102 -2.13 -3.65 2.60
C PHE A 102 -1.22 -3.15 1.47
N TYR A 103 -1.75 -2.31 0.56
CA TYR A 103 -0.96 -1.68 -0.50
C TYR A 103 0.12 -0.74 0.03
N ALA A 104 -0.20 0.07 1.04
CA ALA A 104 0.77 0.95 1.68
C ALA A 104 1.89 0.19 2.40
N PHE A 105 1.56 -0.90 3.11
CA PHE A 105 2.55 -1.80 3.68
C PHE A 105 3.45 -2.40 2.61
N SER A 106 2.85 -2.91 1.53
CA SER A 106 3.58 -3.53 0.43
C SER A 106 4.56 -2.56 -0.21
N ALA A 107 4.12 -1.33 -0.46
CA ALA A 107 4.95 -0.27 -1.00
C ALA A 107 6.07 0.15 -0.04
N THR A 108 5.77 0.24 1.25
CA THR A 108 6.77 0.56 2.29
C THR A 108 7.84 -0.52 2.36
N LEU A 109 7.46 -1.79 2.32
CA LEU A 109 8.38 -2.92 2.30
C LEU A 109 9.31 -2.84 1.08
N VAL A 110 8.74 -2.70 -0.12
CA VAL A 110 9.51 -2.58 -1.37
C VAL A 110 10.48 -1.39 -1.35
N LEU A 111 10.10 -0.27 -0.74
CA LEU A 111 10.88 0.96 -0.76
C LEU A 111 11.79 1.16 0.46
N ALA A 112 11.65 0.35 1.52
CA ALA A 112 12.42 0.47 2.75
C ALA A 112 13.95 0.53 2.55
N PRO A 113 14.55 -0.29 1.66
CA PRO A 113 16.01 -0.25 1.43
C PRO A 113 16.53 1.07 0.84
N PHE A 114 15.65 1.88 0.25
CA PHE A 114 16.01 3.18 -0.34
C PHE A 114 15.85 4.34 0.64
N MET A 115 15.22 4.09 1.78
CA MET A 115 15.14 5.06 2.87
C MET A 115 16.40 4.97 3.71
N THR A 116 17.23 6.01 3.68
CA THR A 116 18.39 6.08 4.55
C THR A 116 17.95 6.58 5.92
N GLU A 117 17.98 5.70 6.94
CA GLU A 117 18.06 6.14 8.32
C GLU A 117 19.37 6.91 8.49
N LYS A 118 19.31 8.24 8.37
CA LYS A 118 20.40 9.07 8.87
C LYS A 118 20.37 8.98 10.39
N HIS A 119 21.20 8.09 10.94
CA HIS A 119 21.71 8.25 12.30
C HIS A 119 22.59 9.49 12.37
#